data_AF-A0A7S1FFV4-F1
#
_entry.id   AF-A0A7S1FFV4-F1
#
_cell.length_a   1.000
_cell.length_b   1.000
_cell.length_c   1.000
_cell.angle_alpha   90.00
_cell.angle_beta   90.00
_cell.angle_gamma   90.00
#
_symmetry.space_group_name_H-M   'P 1'
#
loop_
_entity.id
_entity.type
_entity.pdbx_description
1 polymer ?
#
loop_
_entity_poly.entity_id
_entity_poly.type
_entity_poly.pdbx_seq_one_letter_code
_entity_poly.pdbx_strand_id
1 'polypeptide(L)'
;ARLEAQRELVRQAESLQLRRQQRLLENSSSSTPAFSVEEQILALQQEIERLESKCGQEQLLRRKYQNKFKEAKGVLRVFCRVRPRLEAKDALDELEVLHRVDPVTVRVEQAKGDSTWHFDAVFHGESTQEDVFVECSSLVRSAAE
;
A
#
# COMPACT_ATOMS: atom_id res chain seq x y z
N ALA A 1 -7.11 19.04 80.77
CA ALA A 1 -8.47 19.34 80.25
C ALA A 1 -8.44 19.97 78.84
N ARG A 2 -8.22 21.28 78.68
CA ARG A 2 -8.37 21.96 77.37
C ARG A 2 -7.33 21.54 76.30
N LEU A 3 -6.08 21.32 76.73
CA LEU A 3 -4.99 20.88 75.85
C LEU A 3 -5.12 19.41 75.41
N GLU A 4 -5.70 18.57 76.26
CA GLU A 4 -5.97 17.15 75.98
C GLU A 4 -7.14 17.00 75.02
N ALA A 5 -8.22 17.76 75.24
CA ALA A 5 -9.35 17.81 74.31
C ALA A 5 -8.91 18.30 72.91
N GLN A 6 -8.00 19.27 72.85
CA GLN A 6 -7.44 19.75 71.58
C GLN A 6 -6.59 18.67 70.88
N ARG A 7 -5.80 17.89 71.62
CA ARG A 7 -5.02 16.77 71.09
C ARG A 7 -5.91 15.63 70.59
N GLU A 8 -7.00 15.33 71.28
CA GLU A 8 -8.01 14.36 70.82
C GLU A 8 -8.72 14.81 69.55
N LEU A 9 -9.08 16.10 69.46
CA LEU A 9 -9.72 16.65 68.26
C LEU A 9 -8.81 16.58 67.03
N VAL A 10 -7.51 16.86 67.21
CA VAL A 10 -6.50 16.73 66.15
C VAL A 10 -6.35 15.28 65.71
N ARG A 11 -6.26 14.32 66.66
CA ARG A 11 -6.22 12.88 66.32
C ARG A 11 -7.46 12.41 65.57
N GLN A 12 -8.64 12.90 65.97
CA GLN A 12 -9.89 12.58 65.28
C GLN A 12 -9.89 13.14 63.85
N ALA A 13 -9.46 14.38 63.65
CA ALA A 13 -9.36 15.00 62.33
C ALA A 13 -8.35 14.27 61.42
N GLU A 14 -7.18 13.88 61.95
CA GLU A 14 -6.18 13.10 61.23
C GLU A 14 -6.73 11.72 60.82
N SER A 15 -7.45 11.04 61.73
CA SER A 15 -8.05 9.74 61.43
C SER A 15 -9.14 9.81 60.35
N LEU A 16 -9.91 10.90 60.33
CA LEU A 16 -10.93 11.17 59.32
C LEU A 16 -10.30 11.52 57.97
N GLN A 17 -9.21 12.30 57.96
CA GLN A 17 -8.44 12.58 56.76
C GLN A 17 -7.84 11.30 56.17
N LEU A 18 -7.22 10.45 56.98
CA LEU A 18 -6.68 9.17 56.53
C LEU A 18 -7.76 8.27 55.92
N ARG A 19 -8.92 8.15 56.58
CA ARG A 19 -10.07 7.38 56.06
C ARG A 19 -10.59 7.94 54.75
N ARG A 20 -10.61 9.27 54.59
CA ARG A 20 -11.04 9.93 53.34
C ARG A 20 -10.03 9.68 52.23
N GLN A 21 -8.73 9.72 52.52
CA GLN A 21 -7.67 9.46 51.55
C GLN A 21 -7.66 7.99 51.10
N GLN A 22 -7.88 7.04 52.03
CA GLN A 22 -8.02 5.62 51.71
C GLN A 22 -9.20 5.35 50.77
N ARG A 23 -10.38 5.91 51.04
CA ARG A 23 -11.54 5.76 50.14
C ARG A 23 -11.31 6.36 48.77
N LEU A 24 -10.62 7.50 48.69
CA LEU A 24 -10.28 8.10 47.40
C LEU A 24 -9.38 7.16 46.60
N LEU A 25 -8.32 6.61 47.21
CA LEU A 25 -7.42 5.65 46.57
C LEU A 25 -8.14 4.37 46.12
N GLU A 26 -9.04 3.82 46.95
CA GLU A 26 -9.89 2.67 46.59
C GLU A 26 -10.86 2.99 45.44
N ASN A 27 -11.37 4.22 45.36
CA ASN A 27 -12.28 4.65 44.29
C ASN A 27 -11.53 4.92 42.97
N SER A 28 -10.29 5.43 43.00
CA SER A 28 -9.46 5.59 41.80
C SER A 28 -8.94 4.26 41.25
N SER A 29 -8.65 3.28 42.11
CA SER A 29 -8.27 1.93 41.67
C SER A 29 -9.45 1.12 41.14
N SER A 30 -10.69 1.49 41.50
CA SER A 30 -11.93 0.85 41.01
C SER A 30 -12.60 1.58 39.84
N SER A 31 -12.19 2.80 39.47
CA SER A 31 -12.84 3.57 38.39
C SER A 31 -12.61 3.06 36.96
N THR A 32 -11.71 2.10 36.76
CA THR A 32 -11.72 1.18 35.61
C THR A 32 -11.18 -0.16 36.11
N PRO A 33 -11.95 -1.27 36.07
CA PRO A 33 -11.42 -2.54 36.52
C PRO A 33 -10.23 -2.90 35.63
N ALA A 34 -9.03 -3.04 36.21
CA ALA A 34 -7.81 -3.43 35.49
C ALA A 34 -8.02 -4.70 34.63
N PHE A 35 -8.92 -5.58 35.09
CA PHE A 35 -9.42 -6.75 34.39
C PHE A 35 -10.01 -6.44 33.00
N SER A 36 -10.75 -5.32 32.85
CA SER A 36 -11.32 -4.92 31.56
C SER A 36 -10.25 -4.43 30.58
N VAL A 37 -9.16 -3.84 31.07
CA VAL A 37 -8.04 -3.40 30.23
C VAL A 37 -7.22 -4.61 29.78
N GLU A 38 -6.97 -5.57 30.66
CA GLU A 38 -6.29 -6.83 30.33
C GLU A 38 -7.08 -7.67 29.31
N GLU A 39 -8.41 -7.77 29.47
CA GLU A 39 -9.28 -8.41 28.47
C GLU A 39 -9.24 -7.69 27.11
N GLN A 40 -9.22 -6.36 27.10
CA GLN A 40 -9.07 -5.57 25.87
C GLN A 40 -7.72 -5.79 25.21
N ILE A 41 -6.63 -5.87 25.99
CA ILE A 41 -5.28 -6.17 25.47
C ILE A 41 -5.27 -7.55 24.80
N LEU A 42 -5.85 -8.57 25.45
CA LEU A 42 -5.93 -9.91 24.88
C LEU A 42 -6.77 -9.93 23.59
N ALA A 43 -7.91 -9.25 23.57
CA ALA A 43 -8.75 -9.15 22.37
C ALA A 43 -8.03 -8.43 21.22
N LEU A 44 -7.30 -7.36 21.51
CA LEU A 44 -6.51 -6.64 20.51
C LEU A 44 -5.34 -7.49 20.00
N GLN A 45 -4.67 -8.25 20.87
CA GLN A 45 -3.59 -9.16 20.47
C GLN A 45 -4.10 -10.26 19.52
N GLN A 46 -5.26 -10.86 19.85
CA GLN A 46 -5.90 -11.85 18.97
C GLN A 46 -6.30 -11.23 17.63
N GLU A 47 -6.79 -10.00 17.63
CA GLU A 47 -7.14 -9.29 16.40
C GLU A 47 -5.90 -8.96 15.56
N ILE A 48 -4.79 -8.56 16.19
CA ILE A 48 -3.51 -8.35 15.50
C ILE A 48 -3.05 -9.65 14.84
N GLU A 49 -3.02 -10.76 15.58
CA GLU A 49 -2.60 -12.06 15.03
C GLU A 49 -3.50 -12.50 13.86
N ARG A 50 -4.80 -12.28 13.99
CA ARG A 50 -5.77 -12.56 12.93
C ARG A 50 -5.51 -11.70 11.68
N LEU A 51 -5.23 -10.41 11.86
CA LEU A 51 -4.93 -9.47 10.78
C LEU A 51 -3.59 -9.79 10.10
N GLU A 52 -2.56 -10.13 10.88
CA GLU A 52 -1.25 -10.55 10.38
C GLU A 52 -1.37 -11.83 9.54
N SER A 53 -2.09 -12.83 10.04
CA SER A 53 -2.38 -14.06 9.30
C SER A 53 -3.09 -13.77 7.97
N LYS A 54 -4.11 -12.91 7.99
CA LYS A 54 -4.83 -12.50 6.79
C LYS A 54 -3.93 -11.75 5.80
N CYS A 55 -3.08 -10.86 6.29
CA CYS A 55 -2.11 -10.12 5.48
C CYS A 55 -1.11 -11.09 4.81
N GLY A 56 -0.56 -12.04 5.57
CA GLY A 56 0.33 -13.07 5.03
C GLY A 56 -0.34 -13.93 3.95
N GLN A 57 -1.59 -14.31 4.14
CA GLN A 57 -2.36 -15.04 3.12
C GLN A 57 -2.59 -14.21 1.85
N GLU A 58 -2.91 -12.92 1.96
CA GLU A 58 -3.05 -12.03 0.80
C GLU A 58 -1.73 -11.90 0.05
N GLN A 59 -0.61 -11.70 0.75
CA GLN A 59 0.71 -11.60 0.15
C GLN A 59 1.10 -12.85 -0.64
N LEU A 60 0.81 -14.04 -0.07
CA LEU A 60 1.04 -15.32 -0.77
C LEU A 60 0.21 -15.43 -2.04
N LEU A 61 -1.07 -15.06 -1.97
CA LEU A 61 -1.96 -15.07 -3.14
C LEU A 61 -1.50 -14.05 -4.19
N ARG A 62 -1.14 -12.84 -3.77
CA ARG A 62 -0.62 -11.78 -4.64
C ARG A 62 0.61 -12.26 -5.41
N ARG A 63 1.61 -12.83 -4.72
CA ARG A 63 2.81 -13.40 -5.35
C ARG A 63 2.47 -14.52 -6.33
N LYS A 64 1.56 -15.43 -5.95
CA LYS A 64 1.11 -16.54 -6.81
C LYS A 64 0.48 -16.03 -8.10
N TYR A 65 -0.44 -15.07 -8.02
CA TYR A 65 -1.13 -14.54 -9.20
C TYR A 65 -0.23 -13.65 -10.06
N GLN A 66 0.66 -12.88 -9.46
CA GLN A 66 1.68 -12.13 -10.20
C GLN A 66 2.58 -13.07 -11.01
N ASN A 67 3.04 -14.18 -10.43
CA ASN A 67 3.86 -15.15 -11.17
C ASN A 67 3.09 -15.79 -12.32
N LYS A 68 1.82 -16.17 -12.10
CA LYS A 68 0.96 -16.68 -13.19
C LYS A 68 0.77 -15.65 -14.31
N PHE A 69 0.58 -14.38 -13.96
CA PHE A 69 0.45 -13.31 -14.94
C PHE A 69 1.74 -13.11 -15.74
N LYS A 70 2.90 -13.16 -15.08
CA LYS A 70 4.22 -13.09 -15.74
C LYS A 70 4.43 -14.28 -16.68
N GLU A 71 4.10 -15.49 -16.24
CA GLU A 71 4.20 -16.70 -17.06
C GLU A 71 3.32 -16.63 -18.31
N ALA A 72 2.07 -16.13 -18.16
CA ALA A 72 1.16 -15.94 -19.28
C ALA A 72 1.64 -14.88 -20.29
N LYS A 73 2.29 -13.80 -19.81
CA LYS A 73 2.88 -12.76 -20.69
C LYS A 73 4.25 -13.14 -21.24
N GLY A 74 4.91 -14.17 -20.71
CA GLY A 74 6.26 -14.55 -21.07
C GLY A 74 7.36 -13.82 -20.27
N VAL A 75 8.53 -14.47 -20.20
CA VAL A 75 9.71 -13.99 -19.47
C VAL A 75 10.43 -12.87 -20.25
N LEU A 76 10.49 -13.01 -21.58
CA LEU A 76 11.04 -11.99 -22.48
C LEU A 76 9.88 -11.19 -23.05
N ARG A 77 10.00 -9.86 -23.02
CA ARG A 77 9.03 -8.95 -23.64
C ARG A 77 9.72 -7.97 -24.58
N VAL A 78 9.18 -7.80 -25.77
CA VAL A 78 9.63 -6.88 -26.81
C VAL A 78 8.50 -5.90 -27.10
N PHE A 79 8.74 -4.64 -26.78
CA PHE A 79 7.81 -3.55 -27.04
C PHE A 79 8.27 -2.71 -28.22
N CYS A 80 7.32 -2.23 -29.01
CA CYS A 80 7.57 -1.23 -30.04
C CYS A 80 6.98 0.11 -29.58
N ARG A 81 7.75 1.20 -29.70
CA ARG A 81 7.25 2.56 -29.48
C ARG A 81 7.58 3.45 -30.66
N VAL A 82 6.52 3.95 -31.30
CA VAL A 82 6.62 4.92 -32.38
C VAL A 82 6.89 6.29 -31.77
N ARG A 83 7.95 6.96 -32.25
CA ARG A 83 8.29 8.31 -31.82
C ARG A 83 7.32 9.32 -32.44
N PRO A 84 6.66 10.21 -31.67
CA PRO A 84 5.87 11.29 -32.26
C PRO A 84 6.73 12.26 -33.08
N ARG A 85 6.11 12.86 -34.09
CA ARG A 85 6.77 13.83 -34.99
C ARG A 85 7.20 15.06 -34.19
N LEU A 86 8.42 15.54 -34.43
CA LEU A 86 8.92 16.77 -33.81
C LEU A 86 8.67 17.93 -34.78
N GLU A 87 8.04 19.01 -34.33
CA GLU A 87 7.69 20.16 -35.19
C GLU A 87 8.91 20.96 -35.69
N ALA A 88 10.11 20.70 -35.16
CA ALA A 88 11.30 21.48 -35.42
C ALA A 88 12.37 20.68 -36.17
N LYS A 89 12.18 20.56 -37.49
CA LYS A 89 13.21 20.64 -38.55
C LYS A 89 12.58 20.19 -39.87
N ASP A 90 12.59 21.10 -40.84
CA ASP A 90 12.39 20.87 -42.27
C ASP A 90 11.36 19.81 -42.63
N ALA A 91 10.16 20.29 -42.95
CA ALA A 91 9.08 19.58 -43.62
C ALA A 91 9.52 19.03 -44.99
N LEU A 92 10.47 18.09 -45.01
CA LEU A 92 10.38 17.03 -45.98
C LEU A 92 9.21 16.18 -45.55
N ASP A 93 8.32 15.96 -46.52
CA ASP A 93 7.17 15.08 -46.48
C ASP A 93 7.62 13.66 -46.11
N GLU A 94 7.94 13.42 -44.83
CA GLU A 94 8.14 12.08 -44.31
C GLU A 94 6.77 11.43 -44.35
N LEU A 95 6.52 10.69 -45.45
CA LEU A 95 5.39 9.78 -45.54
C LEU A 95 5.31 8.99 -44.24
N GLU A 96 4.12 8.88 -43.67
CA GLU A 96 3.92 7.98 -42.54
C GLU A 96 4.05 6.55 -43.06
N VAL A 97 5.27 6.04 -43.04
CA VAL A 97 5.59 4.71 -43.57
C VAL A 97 5.19 3.61 -42.57
N LEU A 98 5.02 3.97 -41.30
CA LEU A 98 4.75 3.04 -40.20
C LEU A 98 3.31 3.19 -39.71
N HIS A 99 2.54 2.11 -39.80
CA HIS A 99 1.16 2.05 -39.35
C HIS A 99 1.00 1.03 -38.22
N ARG A 100 0.35 1.45 -37.14
CA ARG A 100 -0.14 0.54 -36.11
C ARG A 100 -1.43 -0.12 -36.62
N VAL A 101 -1.38 -1.42 -36.88
CA VAL A 101 -2.55 -2.18 -37.35
C VAL A 101 -3.46 -2.51 -36.17
N ASP A 102 -2.88 -2.90 -35.04
CA ASP A 102 -3.58 -3.27 -33.81
C ASP A 102 -2.63 -3.05 -32.59
N PRO A 103 -3.01 -3.41 -31.35
CA PRO A 103 -2.14 -3.23 -30.18
C PRO A 103 -0.82 -4.00 -30.17
N VAL A 104 -0.63 -4.99 -31.03
CA VAL A 104 0.55 -5.87 -31.07
C VAL A 104 1.25 -5.87 -32.43
N THR A 105 0.62 -5.32 -33.46
CA THR A 105 1.07 -5.40 -34.85
C THR A 105 1.43 -4.03 -35.42
N VAL A 106 2.62 -3.95 -36.03
CA VAL A 106 3.09 -2.80 -36.81
C VAL A 106 3.30 -3.22 -38.26
N ARG A 107 2.83 -2.40 -39.20
CA ARG A 107 3.14 -2.50 -40.62
C ARG A 107 4.04 -1.35 -41.02
N VAL A 108 5.08 -1.62 -41.82
CA VAL A 108 5.90 -0.60 -42.45
C VAL A 108 5.84 -0.80 -43.96
N GLU A 109 5.36 0.21 -44.66
CA GLU A 109 5.32 0.24 -46.13
C GLU A 109 6.74 0.39 -46.67
N GLN A 110 7.14 -0.37 -47.68
CA GLN A 110 8.48 -0.22 -48.25
C GLN A 110 8.43 -0.35 -49.76
N ALA A 111 9.39 0.28 -50.45
CA ALA A 111 9.49 0.20 -51.91
C ALA A 111 9.65 -1.25 -52.44
N LYS A 112 10.08 -2.19 -51.58
CA LYS A 112 10.23 -3.62 -51.88
C LYS A 112 9.05 -4.50 -51.38
N GLY A 113 7.99 -3.87 -50.88
CA GLY A 113 6.81 -4.54 -50.32
C GLY A 113 6.67 -4.30 -48.82
N ASP A 114 5.42 -4.30 -48.35
CA ASP A 114 5.09 -4.03 -46.95
C ASP A 114 5.62 -5.14 -46.04
N SER A 115 6.19 -4.73 -44.91
CA SER A 115 6.65 -5.64 -43.87
C SER A 115 5.77 -5.48 -42.63
N THR A 116 5.45 -6.61 -41.98
CA THR A 116 4.60 -6.63 -40.77
C THR A 116 5.34 -7.32 -39.64
N TRP A 117 5.36 -6.70 -38.47
CA TRP A 117 6.01 -7.21 -37.26
C TRP A 117 5.02 -7.29 -36.11
N HIS A 118 5.25 -8.27 -35.24
CA HIS A 118 4.43 -8.54 -34.06
C HIS A 118 5.28 -8.36 -32.80
N PHE A 119 4.71 -7.72 -31.80
CA PHE A 119 5.33 -7.33 -30.53
C PHE A 119 4.37 -7.66 -29.37
N ASP A 120 4.87 -7.60 -28.14
CA ASP A 120 4.01 -7.76 -26.96
C ASP A 120 3.09 -6.57 -26.75
N ALA A 121 3.54 -5.37 -27.15
CA ALA A 121 2.74 -4.16 -27.20
C ALA A 121 3.35 -3.14 -28.16
N VAL A 122 2.50 -2.38 -28.83
CA VAL A 122 2.84 -1.30 -29.75
C VAL A 122 2.26 0.02 -29.23
N PHE A 123 3.14 0.95 -28.90
CA PHE A 123 2.81 2.31 -28.45
C PHE A 123 2.90 3.27 -29.64
N HIS A 124 1.86 4.06 -29.86
CA HIS A 124 1.82 5.06 -30.94
C HIS A 124 2.50 6.37 -30.50
N GLY A 125 2.66 7.32 -31.43
CA GLY A 125 3.25 8.63 -31.13
C GLY A 125 2.52 9.39 -30.02
N GLU A 126 1.20 9.19 -29.92
CA GLU A 126 0.34 9.79 -28.90
C GLU A 126 0.39 9.07 -27.54
N SER A 127 1.01 7.89 -27.46
CA SER A 127 1.10 7.14 -26.21
C SER A 127 2.00 7.85 -25.20
N THR A 128 1.46 8.08 -24.01
CA THR A 128 2.13 8.80 -22.94
C THR A 128 3.16 7.92 -22.24
N GLN A 129 4.01 8.53 -21.41
CA GLN A 129 4.93 7.77 -20.56
C GLN A 129 4.20 6.92 -19.52
N GLU A 130 3.03 7.38 -19.06
CA GLU A 130 2.20 6.63 -18.13
C GLU A 130 1.71 5.34 -18.78
N ASP A 131 1.24 5.40 -20.02
CA ASP A 131 0.78 4.21 -20.76
C ASP A 131 1.89 3.16 -20.89
N VAL A 132 3.11 3.60 -21.19
CA VAL A 132 4.29 2.72 -21.28
C VAL A 132 4.62 2.14 -19.90
N PHE A 133 4.55 2.95 -18.84
CA PHE A 133 4.86 2.50 -17.49
C PHE A 133 3.84 1.49 -16.98
N VAL A 134 2.54 1.68 -17.24
CA VAL A 134 1.48 0.75 -16.85
C VAL A 134 1.77 -0.66 -17.38
N GLU A 135 2.19 -0.78 -18.64
CA GLU A 135 2.51 -2.06 -19.28
C GLU A 135 3.80 -2.71 -18.71
N CYS A 136 4.79 -1.88 -18.37
CA CYS A 136 6.05 -2.30 -17.77
C CYS A 136 5.99 -2.50 -16.24
N SER A 137 4.91 -2.05 -15.58
CA SER A 137 4.82 -1.96 -14.11
C SER A 137 5.02 -3.30 -13.41
N SER A 138 4.60 -4.39 -14.04
CA SER A 138 4.77 -5.75 -13.51
C SER A 138 6.24 -6.22 -13.52
N LEU A 139 7.07 -5.71 -14.44
CA LEU A 139 8.52 -5.96 -14.43
C LEU A 139 9.18 -5.26 -13.25
N VAL A 140 8.86 -3.97 -13.07
CA VAL A 140 9.41 -3.15 -11.99
C VAL A 140 9.05 -3.75 -10.64
N ARG A 141 7.77 -4.12 -10.46
CA ARG A 141 7.31 -4.80 -9.26
C ARG A 141 8.06 -6.11 -9.02
N SER A 142 8.30 -6.90 -10.07
CA SER A 142 9.08 -8.14 -9.96
C SER A 142 10.53 -7.95 -9.56
N ALA A 143 11.13 -6.80 -9.90
CA ALA A 143 12.51 -6.50 -9.55
C ALA A 143 12.64 -5.94 -8.12
N ALA A 144 11.56 -5.34 -7.60
CA ALA A 144 11.48 -4.80 -6.25
C ALA A 144 11.04 -5.85 -5.21
N GLU A 145 10.38 -6.93 -5.65
CA GLU A 145 10.03 -8.13 -4.87
C GLU A 145 11.21 -9.08 -4.70
#